data_AF-A0A126Z0W5-F1
#
_entry.id   AF-A0A126Z0W5-F1
#
_cell.length_a   1.000
_cell.length_b   1.000
_cell.length_c   1.000
_cell.angle_alpha   90.00
_cell.angle_beta   90.00
_cell.angle_gamma   90.00
#
_symmetry.space_group_name_H-M   'P 1'
#
loop_
_entity.id
_entity.type
_entity.pdbx_description
1 polymer ?
#
loop_
_entity_poly.entity_id
_entity_poly.type
_entity_poly.pdbx_seq_one_letter_code
_entity_poly.pdbx_strand_id
1 'polypeptide(L)'
;MLAVLFVAASGWRPRFTALPLWWILFSDQASFTLVDGGDQIAAVLALLLIPISLTDSRKWHWMRSSQQFGRPRKLAVTVARVSRGVICVQVAFIYLDACLSKLSVPEWVDGTAGYYWLQDPMFGPAGVLRTISNTLMLNPLLVTAMTWGTLVIEFSLGVALLLSARHRAILFPIGLLFHLGIALTMGLWSFVFVMWAALALYLRAEGDFPAEWLSAFRRSRSRSREARRCSVARG
;
A
#
# COMPACT_ATOMS: atom_id res chain seq x y z
N MET A 1 -9.01 -7.83 -22.97
CA MET A 1 -8.51 -7.04 -21.82
C MET A 1 -9.47 -7.10 -20.64
N LEU A 2 -10.63 -6.44 -20.69
CA LEU A 2 -11.57 -6.33 -19.55
C LEU A 2 -11.97 -7.67 -18.91
N ALA A 3 -12.28 -8.69 -19.71
CA ALA A 3 -12.65 -10.02 -19.19
C ALA A 3 -11.55 -10.64 -18.32
N VAL A 4 -10.27 -10.50 -18.72
CA VAL A 4 -9.13 -11.01 -17.96
C VAL A 4 -8.99 -10.27 -16.63
N LEU A 5 -9.17 -8.94 -16.64
CA LEU A 5 -9.15 -8.13 -15.41
C LEU A 5 -10.27 -8.53 -14.45
N PHE A 6 -11.51 -8.73 -14.94
CA PHE A 6 -12.62 -9.20 -14.10
C PHE A 6 -12.38 -10.60 -13.53
N VAL A 7 -11.84 -11.52 -14.33
CA VAL A 7 -11.52 -12.87 -13.85
C VAL A 7 -10.40 -12.83 -12.82
N ALA A 8 -9.36 -12.02 -13.03
CA ALA A 8 -8.30 -11.83 -12.05
C ALA A 8 -8.82 -11.19 -10.75
N ALA A 9 -9.63 -10.13 -10.85
CA ALA A 9 -10.25 -9.45 -9.71
C ALA A 9 -11.21 -10.34 -8.92
N SER A 10 -11.90 -11.27 -9.60
CA SER A 10 -12.74 -12.28 -8.93
C SER A 10 -11.94 -13.25 -8.05
N GLY A 11 -10.61 -13.27 -8.21
CA GLY A 11 -9.71 -14.15 -7.47
C GLY A 11 -9.71 -15.60 -7.96
N TRP A 12 -10.24 -15.86 -9.16
CA TRP A 12 -10.28 -17.20 -9.74
C TRP A 12 -8.86 -17.65 -10.12
N ARG A 13 -8.46 -18.82 -9.59
CA ARG A 13 -7.23 -19.56 -9.92
C ARG A 13 -6.00 -18.67 -10.20
N PRO A 14 -5.42 -18.03 -9.16
CA PRO A 14 -4.18 -17.22 -9.21
C PRO A 14 -3.16 -17.65 -10.27
N ARG A 15 -2.82 -18.93 -10.27
CA ARG A 15 -1.82 -19.54 -11.15
C ARG A 15 -2.04 -19.32 -12.64
N PHE A 16 -3.29 -19.19 -13.07
CA PHE A 16 -3.65 -19.00 -14.48
C PHE A 16 -3.94 -17.54 -14.82
N THR A 17 -4.32 -16.73 -13.84
CA THR A 17 -4.69 -15.33 -14.05
C THR A 17 -3.50 -14.38 -13.90
N ALA A 18 -2.45 -14.76 -13.16
CA ALA A 18 -1.30 -13.89 -12.89
C ALA A 18 -0.52 -13.48 -14.15
N LEU A 19 -0.20 -14.42 -15.05
CA LEU A 19 0.57 -14.11 -16.26
C LEU A 19 -0.24 -13.25 -17.26
N PRO A 20 -1.52 -13.56 -17.56
CA PRO A 20 -2.36 -12.67 -18.36
C PRO A 20 -2.57 -11.30 -17.74
N LEU A 21 -2.72 -11.21 -16.41
CA LEU A 21 -2.85 -9.94 -15.70
C LEU A 21 -1.58 -9.09 -15.87
N TRP A 22 -0.41 -9.68 -15.61
CA TRP A 22 0.86 -8.98 -15.80
C TRP A 22 1.04 -8.49 -17.24
N TRP A 23 0.74 -9.34 -18.22
CA TRP A 23 0.85 -8.98 -19.64
C TRP A 23 0.00 -7.75 -19.99
N ILE A 24 -1.23 -7.68 -19.49
CA ILE A 24 -2.10 -6.52 -19.69
C ILE A 24 -1.48 -5.27 -19.04
N LEU A 25 -1.09 -5.35 -17.77
CA LEU A 25 -0.52 -4.20 -17.05
C LEU A 25 0.77 -3.68 -17.71
N PHE A 26 1.63 -4.59 -18.17
CA PHE A 26 2.82 -4.23 -18.93
C PHE A 26 2.48 -3.62 -20.29
N SER A 27 1.50 -4.18 -21.00
CA SER A 27 1.07 -3.64 -22.31
C SER A 27 0.46 -2.25 -22.17
N ASP A 28 -0.37 -2.03 -21.15
CA ASP A 28 -0.98 -0.73 -20.85
C ASP A 28 0.11 0.30 -20.53
N GLN A 29 1.07 -0.03 -19.66
CA GLN A 29 2.24 0.80 -19.38
C GLN A 29 3.04 1.14 -20.66
N ALA A 30 3.20 0.19 -21.58
CA ALA A 30 3.95 0.41 -22.82
C ALA A 30 3.18 1.18 -23.90
N SER A 31 1.85 1.23 -23.81
CA SER A 31 0.98 1.72 -24.89
C SER A 31 0.26 3.02 -24.58
N PHE A 32 0.06 3.36 -23.31
CA PHE A 32 -0.62 4.60 -22.93
C PHE A 32 0.29 5.82 -23.17
N THR A 33 -0.33 6.92 -23.58
CA THR A 33 0.38 8.20 -23.82
C THR A 33 0.59 9.00 -22.53
N LEU A 34 -0.25 8.78 -21.53
CA LEU A 34 -0.19 9.39 -20.20
C LEU A 34 -0.01 8.27 -19.18
N VAL A 35 1.23 7.78 -19.07
CA VAL A 35 1.63 6.76 -18.09
C VAL A 35 2.00 7.47 -16.80
N ASP A 36 1.37 7.08 -15.70
CA ASP A 36 1.78 7.54 -14.37
C ASP A 36 2.73 6.53 -13.69
N GLY A 37 3.28 6.90 -12.53
CA GLY A 37 4.13 5.98 -11.76
C GLY A 37 3.39 4.73 -11.26
N GLY A 38 2.06 4.79 -11.12
CA GLY A 38 1.20 3.71 -10.67
C GLY A 38 1.14 2.56 -11.66
N ASP A 39 1.01 2.86 -12.95
CA ASP A 39 1.02 1.85 -14.01
C ASP A 39 2.33 1.05 -14.03
N GLN A 40 3.47 1.75 -13.88
CA GLN A 40 4.79 1.12 -13.83
C GLN A 40 4.92 0.21 -12.61
N ILE A 41 4.52 0.70 -11.44
CA ILE A 41 4.56 -0.07 -10.19
C ILE A 41 3.61 -1.27 -10.28
N ALA A 42 2.42 -1.12 -10.88
CA ALA A 42 1.47 -2.21 -11.05
C ALA A 42 2.05 -3.35 -11.90
N ALA A 43 2.67 -3.02 -13.04
CA ALA A 43 3.33 -4.01 -13.90
C ALA A 43 4.48 -4.71 -13.17
N VAL A 44 5.33 -3.98 -12.45
CA VAL A 44 6.44 -4.56 -11.67
C VAL A 44 5.93 -5.46 -10.55
N LEU A 45 4.94 -5.02 -9.77
CA LEU A 45 4.39 -5.83 -8.68
C LEU A 45 3.67 -7.08 -9.21
N ALA A 46 2.92 -6.96 -10.31
CA ALA A 46 2.28 -8.10 -10.96
C ALA A 46 3.32 -9.14 -11.41
N LEU A 47 4.44 -8.70 -12.00
CA LEU A 47 5.56 -9.56 -12.37
C LEU A 47 6.12 -10.32 -11.16
N LEU A 48 6.40 -9.58 -10.08
CA LEU A 48 6.98 -10.14 -8.85
C LEU A 48 6.02 -11.09 -8.11
N LEU A 49 4.71 -10.98 -8.34
CA LEU A 49 3.68 -11.87 -7.81
C LEU A 49 3.49 -13.15 -8.64
N ILE A 50 4.04 -13.27 -9.86
CA ILE A 50 3.92 -14.47 -10.69
C ILE A 50 4.45 -15.72 -9.99
N PRO A 51 5.66 -15.76 -9.39
CA PRO A 51 6.18 -16.97 -8.75
C PRO A 51 5.31 -17.43 -7.56
N ILE A 52 4.77 -16.47 -6.79
CA ILE A 52 3.83 -16.75 -5.71
C ILE A 52 2.55 -17.37 -6.27
N SER A 53 2.00 -16.78 -7.34
CA SER A 53 0.75 -17.22 -7.96
C SER A 53 0.88 -18.59 -8.63
N LEU A 54 2.00 -18.87 -9.29
CA LEU A 54 2.27 -20.17 -9.94
C LEU A 54 2.38 -21.32 -8.93
N THR A 55 2.86 -21.02 -7.71
CA THR A 55 2.96 -22.00 -6.62
C THR A 55 1.68 -22.09 -5.78
N ASP A 56 0.68 -21.24 -6.05
CA ASP A 56 -0.61 -21.23 -5.39
C ASP A 56 -1.58 -22.23 -6.02
N SER A 57 -1.92 -23.28 -5.27
CA SER A 57 -2.86 -24.32 -5.71
C SER A 57 -4.34 -23.96 -5.50
N ARG A 58 -4.64 -22.82 -4.85
CA ARG A 58 -6.02 -22.43 -4.50
C ARG A 58 -6.88 -22.23 -5.75
N LYS A 59 -8.14 -22.66 -5.64
CA LYS A 59 -9.16 -22.38 -6.67
C LYS A 59 -9.61 -20.92 -6.61
N TRP A 60 -9.71 -20.36 -5.41
CA TRP A 60 -10.13 -18.99 -5.17
C TRP A 60 -9.18 -18.33 -4.16
N HIS A 61 -8.68 -17.13 -4.47
CA HIS A 61 -7.83 -16.35 -3.56
C HIS A 61 -8.49 -16.08 -2.20
N TRP A 62 -9.81 -15.94 -2.18
CA TRP A 62 -10.62 -15.69 -0.98
C TRP A 62 -10.70 -16.88 -0.03
N MET A 63 -10.40 -18.08 -0.52
CA MET A 63 -10.31 -19.24 0.34
C MET A 63 -9.06 -19.07 1.21
N ARG A 64 -9.25 -19.24 2.52
CA ARG A 64 -8.10 -19.54 3.38
C ARG A 64 -7.38 -20.73 2.78
N SER A 65 -6.05 -20.74 2.88
CA SER A 65 -5.29 -21.97 2.68
C SER A 65 -5.76 -22.95 3.76
N SER A 66 -6.90 -23.59 3.51
CA SER A 66 -7.32 -24.77 4.23
C SER A 66 -6.22 -25.77 3.95
N GLN A 67 -5.94 -26.61 4.94
CA GLN A 67 -5.06 -27.76 4.81
C GLN A 67 -5.59 -28.81 3.81
N GLN A 68 -6.33 -28.38 2.78
CA GLN A 68 -6.83 -29.21 1.70
C GLN A 68 -5.63 -29.78 0.94
N PHE A 69 -5.23 -30.97 1.38
CA PHE A 69 -4.48 -32.01 0.68
C PHE A 69 -2.95 -31.98 0.80
N GLY A 70 -2.40 -31.69 1.99
CA GLY A 70 -1.04 -32.10 2.36
C GLY A 70 -0.17 -31.00 2.98
N ARG A 71 0.99 -31.40 3.51
CA ARG A 71 2.04 -30.49 4.00
C ARG A 71 2.32 -29.42 2.93
N PRO A 72 2.42 -28.12 3.29
CA PRO A 72 2.77 -27.10 2.31
C PRO A 72 4.08 -27.51 1.63
N ARG A 73 4.06 -27.56 0.29
CA ARG A 73 5.25 -27.90 -0.50
C ARG A 73 6.35 -26.94 -0.06
N LYS A 74 7.43 -27.45 0.53
CA LYS A 74 8.56 -26.63 1.04
C LYS A 74 9.00 -25.59 -0.01
N LEU A 75 9.06 -26.01 -1.27
CA LEU A 75 9.35 -25.14 -2.41
C LEU A 75 8.38 -23.95 -2.52
N ALA A 76 7.07 -24.17 -2.45
CA ALA A 76 6.08 -23.09 -2.56
C ALA A 76 6.23 -22.05 -1.44
N VAL A 77 6.50 -22.51 -0.22
CA VAL A 77 6.77 -21.61 0.93
C VAL A 77 8.06 -20.82 0.72
N THR A 78 9.13 -21.47 0.27
CA THR A 78 10.40 -20.81 -0.01
C THR A 78 10.25 -19.78 -1.13
N VAL A 79 9.60 -20.15 -2.25
CA VAL A 79 9.32 -19.23 -3.36
C VAL A 79 8.52 -18.04 -2.85
N ALA A 80 7.45 -18.26 -2.08
CA ALA A 80 6.64 -17.18 -1.56
C ALA A 80 7.43 -16.22 -0.66
N ARG A 81 8.27 -16.75 0.24
CA ARG A 81 9.11 -15.94 1.13
C ARG A 81 10.15 -15.12 0.37
N VAL A 82 10.83 -15.74 -0.60
CA VAL A 82 11.84 -15.06 -1.43
C VAL A 82 11.19 -13.98 -2.29
N SER A 83 10.12 -14.31 -3.01
CA SER A 83 9.39 -13.35 -3.84
C SER A 83 8.83 -12.20 -3.01
N ARG A 84 8.26 -12.49 -1.84
CA ARG A 84 7.83 -11.43 -0.91
C ARG A 84 9.00 -10.57 -0.45
N GLY A 85 10.15 -11.17 -0.15
CA GLY A 85 11.38 -10.43 0.19
C GLY A 85 11.78 -9.44 -0.91
N VAL A 86 11.78 -9.90 -2.18
CA VAL A 86 12.06 -9.03 -3.34
C VAL A 86 11.02 -7.92 -3.49
N ILE A 87 9.74 -8.23 -3.33
CA ILE A 87 8.66 -7.22 -3.33
C ILE A 87 8.91 -6.18 -2.24
N CYS A 88 9.27 -6.59 -1.03
CA CYS A 88 9.53 -5.66 0.05
C CYS A 88 10.74 -4.76 -0.23
N VAL A 89 11.81 -5.29 -0.83
CA VAL A 89 12.97 -4.50 -1.28
C VAL A 89 12.56 -3.53 -2.38
N GLN A 90 11.76 -3.97 -3.35
CA GLN A 90 11.26 -3.12 -4.43
C GLN A 90 10.43 -1.95 -3.90
N VAL A 91 9.49 -2.20 -2.98
CA VAL A 91 8.66 -1.15 -2.39
C VAL A 91 9.48 -0.20 -1.52
N ALA A 92 10.44 -0.72 -0.75
CA ALA A 92 11.38 0.12 0.00
C ALA A 92 12.18 1.05 -0.93
N PHE A 93 12.68 0.51 -2.05
CA PHE A 93 13.41 1.27 -3.06
C PHE A 93 12.54 2.37 -3.67
N ILE A 94 11.29 2.09 -4.05
CA ILE A 94 10.36 3.09 -4.59
C ILE A 94 10.25 4.31 -3.65
N TYR A 95 10.07 4.09 -2.34
CA TYR A 95 9.95 5.19 -1.39
C TYR A 95 11.28 5.93 -1.14
N LEU A 96 12.40 5.21 -1.09
CA LEU A 96 13.72 5.85 -0.96
C LEU A 96 14.04 6.70 -2.19
N ASP A 97 13.86 6.16 -3.39
CA ASP A 97 14.08 6.88 -4.63
C ASP A 97 13.17 8.11 -4.75
N ALA A 98 11.88 7.97 -4.39
CA ALA A 98 10.94 9.08 -4.37
C ALA A 98 11.37 10.22 -3.41
N CYS A 99 11.98 9.89 -2.26
CA CYS A 99 12.47 10.87 -1.31
C CYS A 99 13.79 11.51 -1.78
N LEU A 100 14.76 10.69 -2.18
CA LEU A 100 16.10 11.15 -2.55
C LEU A 100 16.10 11.94 -3.86
N SER A 101 15.29 11.54 -4.84
CA SER A 101 15.13 12.31 -6.07
C SER A 101 14.54 13.69 -5.81
N LYS A 102 13.57 13.81 -4.90
CA LYS A 102 13.00 15.12 -4.49
C LYS A 102 14.04 16.01 -3.83
N LEU A 103 14.93 15.47 -3.00
CA LEU A 103 16.01 16.26 -2.37
C LEU A 103 17.01 16.85 -3.38
N SER A 104 17.03 16.38 -4.62
CA SER A 104 17.84 16.98 -5.69
C SER A 104 17.20 18.21 -6.34
N VAL A 105 15.95 18.52 -5.98
CA VAL A 105 15.15 19.62 -6.53
C VAL A 105 15.06 20.76 -5.51
N PRO A 106 15.46 22.00 -5.85
CA PRO A 106 15.56 23.12 -4.90
C PRO A 106 14.29 23.38 -4.09
N GLU A 107 13.12 23.31 -4.71
CA GLU A 107 11.81 23.60 -4.11
C GLU A 107 11.46 22.63 -2.97
N TRP A 108 11.99 21.40 -3.01
CA TRP A 108 11.78 20.45 -1.91
C TRP A 108 12.69 20.77 -0.72
N VAL A 109 13.90 21.27 -0.99
CA VAL A 109 14.90 21.62 0.04
C VAL A 109 14.55 22.94 0.72
N ASP A 110 14.06 23.93 -0.03
CA ASP A 110 13.61 25.20 0.54
C ASP A 110 12.22 25.13 1.20
N GLY A 111 11.52 23.99 1.07
CA GLY A 111 10.24 23.72 1.72
C GLY A 111 9.02 24.22 0.96
N THR A 112 9.15 24.70 -0.27
CA THR A 112 8.07 25.33 -1.04
C THR A 112 7.37 24.40 -2.05
N ALA A 113 7.93 23.22 -2.36
CA ALA A 113 7.42 22.32 -3.40
C ALA A 113 5.92 21.99 -3.28
N GLY A 114 5.44 21.82 -2.04
CA GLY A 114 4.04 21.54 -1.78
C GLY A 114 3.07 22.63 -2.30
N TYR A 115 3.50 23.90 -2.29
CA TYR A 115 2.73 25.00 -2.89
C TYR A 115 2.62 24.83 -4.40
N TYR A 116 3.74 24.56 -5.07
CA TYR A 116 3.79 24.42 -6.53
C TYR A 116 2.96 23.23 -7.03
N TRP A 117 3.08 22.08 -6.37
CA TRP A 117 2.31 20.89 -6.73
C TRP A 117 0.79 21.08 -6.58
N LEU A 118 0.33 21.83 -5.58
CA LEU A 118 -1.10 22.15 -5.43
C LEU A 118 -1.60 23.27 -6.35
N GLN A 119 -0.69 23.99 -7.02
CA GLN A 119 -1.03 24.97 -8.06
C GLN A 119 -0.83 24.43 -9.47
N ASP A 120 -0.32 23.21 -9.61
CA ASP A 120 -0.04 22.61 -10.91
C ASP A 120 -1.34 22.49 -11.73
N PRO A 121 -1.35 22.93 -13.01
CA PRO A 121 -2.56 22.91 -13.81
C PRO A 121 -3.01 21.50 -14.22
N MET A 122 -2.11 20.52 -14.19
CA MET A 122 -2.39 19.13 -14.58
C MET A 122 -2.70 18.26 -13.35
N PHE A 123 -1.94 18.40 -12.26
CA PHE A 123 -2.03 17.56 -11.07
C PHE A 123 -2.59 18.28 -9.84
N GLY A 124 -2.94 19.57 -9.94
CA GLY A 124 -3.55 20.30 -8.83
C GLY A 124 -5.00 19.89 -8.57
N PRO A 125 -5.52 20.20 -7.37
CA PRO A 125 -6.91 19.93 -7.01
C PRO A 125 -7.89 20.74 -7.86
N ALA A 126 -9.08 20.21 -8.08
CA ALA A 126 -10.16 20.85 -8.85
C ALA A 126 -11.36 21.24 -7.98
N GLY A 127 -12.20 22.15 -8.49
CA GLY A 127 -13.45 22.57 -7.85
C GLY A 127 -13.26 23.10 -6.42
N VAL A 128 -14.09 22.64 -5.49
CA VAL A 128 -14.08 23.08 -4.09
C VAL A 128 -12.73 22.80 -3.40
N LEU A 129 -12.08 21.68 -3.72
CA LEU A 129 -10.77 21.33 -3.16
C LEU A 129 -9.68 22.32 -3.57
N ARG A 130 -9.81 22.92 -4.76
CA ARG A 130 -8.90 23.99 -5.21
C ARG A 130 -9.02 25.23 -4.34
N THR A 131 -10.25 25.67 -4.07
CA THR A 131 -10.51 26.85 -3.22
C THR A 131 -9.99 26.64 -1.79
N ILE A 132 -10.21 25.44 -1.23
CA ILE A 132 -9.68 25.09 0.09
C ILE A 132 -8.15 25.11 0.07
N SER A 133 -7.54 24.46 -0.92
CA SER A 133 -6.08 24.38 -1.04
C SER A 133 -5.46 25.76 -1.18
N ASN A 134 -6.01 26.62 -2.04
CA ASN A 134 -5.55 28.01 -2.21
C ASN A 134 -5.57 28.80 -0.89
N THR A 135 -6.58 28.59 -0.06
CA THR A 135 -6.71 29.27 1.24
C THR A 135 -5.69 28.74 2.25
N LEU A 136 -5.53 27.42 2.31
CA LEU A 136 -4.56 26.76 3.19
C LEU A 136 -3.12 27.13 2.84
N MET A 137 -2.82 27.22 1.55
CA MET A 137 -1.48 27.53 1.04
C MET A 137 -1.04 28.99 1.27
N LEU A 138 -1.90 29.86 1.79
CA LEU A 138 -1.50 31.18 2.27
C LEU A 138 -0.65 31.13 3.55
N ASN A 139 -0.65 30.00 4.26
CA ASN A 139 0.13 29.82 5.48
C ASN A 139 1.48 29.15 5.18
N PRO A 140 2.63 29.87 5.30
CA PRO A 140 3.94 29.32 4.99
C PRO A 140 4.35 28.11 5.86
N LEU A 141 3.88 28.07 7.11
CA LEU A 141 4.15 26.94 8.00
C LEU A 141 3.47 25.67 7.49
N LEU A 142 2.25 25.79 6.95
CA LEU A 142 1.52 24.64 6.41
C LEU A 142 2.18 24.13 5.12
N VAL A 143 2.60 25.03 4.24
CA VAL A 143 3.36 24.68 3.02
C VAL A 143 4.62 23.90 3.40
N THR A 144 5.42 24.46 4.31
CA THR A 144 6.68 23.86 4.78
C THR A 144 6.44 22.50 5.44
N ALA A 145 5.43 22.40 6.31
CA ALA A 145 5.08 21.16 7.00
C ALA A 145 4.61 20.06 6.04
N MET A 146 3.87 20.42 4.98
CA MET A 146 3.45 19.48 3.95
C MET A 146 4.62 19.01 3.08
N THR A 147 5.51 19.92 2.66
CA THR A 147 6.70 19.60 1.86
C THR A 147 7.64 18.67 2.63
N TRP A 148 8.08 19.07 3.83
CA TRP A 148 8.98 18.25 4.65
C TRP A 148 8.29 17.01 5.23
N GLY A 149 7.01 17.10 5.56
CA GLY A 149 6.22 15.96 6.03
C GLY A 149 6.16 14.84 4.99
N THR A 150 6.02 15.20 3.71
CA THR A 150 6.11 14.25 2.59
C THR A 150 7.44 13.52 2.58
N LEU A 151 8.56 14.25 2.64
CA LEU A 151 9.91 13.66 2.65
C LEU A 151 10.13 12.75 3.87
N VAL A 152 9.70 13.17 5.06
CA VAL A 152 9.82 12.38 6.29
C VAL A 152 9.03 11.08 6.19
N ILE A 153 7.80 11.12 5.66
CA ILE A 153 6.97 9.93 5.49
C ILE A 153 7.60 8.99 4.45
N GLU A 154 8.01 9.50 3.29
CA GLU A 154 8.65 8.71 2.23
C GLU A 154 9.94 8.06 2.73
N PHE A 155 10.83 8.80 3.39
CA PHE A 155 12.05 8.25 3.96
C PHE A 155 11.74 7.16 5.00
N SER A 156 10.79 7.43 5.91
CA SER A 156 10.37 6.48 6.95
C SER A 156 9.82 5.18 6.36
N LEU A 157 9.04 5.27 5.28
CA LEU A 157 8.54 4.12 4.53
C LEU A 157 9.68 3.39 3.80
N GLY A 158 10.62 4.13 3.20
CA GLY A 158 11.79 3.57 2.52
C GLY A 158 12.70 2.75 3.43
N VAL A 159 12.92 3.20 4.67
CA VAL A 159 13.75 2.48 5.64
C VAL A 159 12.96 1.48 6.51
N ALA A 160 11.67 1.27 6.25
CA ALA A 160 10.82 0.46 7.13
C ALA A 160 11.26 -1.01 7.25
N LEU A 161 12.04 -1.52 6.28
CA LEU A 161 12.70 -2.84 6.36
C LEU A 161 13.64 -2.99 7.55
N LEU A 162 14.23 -1.90 8.02
CA LEU A 162 15.16 -1.88 9.15
C LEU A 162 14.42 -1.68 10.49
N LEU A 163 13.15 -1.29 10.43
CA LEU A 163 12.35 -0.97 11.62
C LEU A 163 11.69 -2.21 12.22
N SER A 164 11.39 -2.14 13.52
CA SER A 164 10.65 -3.20 14.21
C SER A 164 9.18 -3.29 13.75
N ALA A 165 8.55 -4.44 13.98
CA ALA A 165 7.15 -4.69 13.57
C ALA A 165 6.17 -3.64 14.10
N ARG A 166 6.39 -3.12 15.33
CA ARG A 166 5.59 -2.04 15.92
C ARG A 166 5.61 -0.78 15.07
N HIS A 167 6.77 -0.36 14.59
CA HIS A 167 6.90 0.85 13.77
C HIS A 167 6.28 0.63 12.39
N ARG A 168 6.45 -0.55 11.79
CA ARG A 168 5.78 -0.89 10.51
C ARG A 168 4.26 -0.86 10.64
N ALA A 169 3.71 -1.33 11.76
CA ALA A 169 2.28 -1.28 12.04
C ALA A 169 1.75 0.16 12.19
N ILE A 170 2.57 1.09 12.68
CA ILE A 170 2.24 2.53 12.75
C ILE A 170 2.38 3.20 11.38
N LEU A 171 3.43 2.87 10.63
CA LEU A 171 3.68 3.41 9.30
C LEU A 171 2.62 2.99 8.27
N PHE A 172 2.00 1.82 8.45
CA PHE A 172 0.95 1.36 7.54
C PHE A 172 -0.24 2.34 7.42
N PRO A 173 -0.97 2.70 8.50
CA PRO A 173 -2.04 3.69 8.39
C PRO A 173 -1.54 5.09 8.00
N ILE A 174 -0.33 5.48 8.40
CA ILE A 174 0.26 6.76 7.95
C ILE A 174 0.44 6.76 6.43
N GLY A 175 0.99 5.70 5.86
CA GLY A 175 1.16 5.55 4.41
C GLY A 175 -0.17 5.51 3.67
N LEU A 176 -1.20 4.84 4.22
CA LEU A 176 -2.54 4.85 3.62
C LEU A 176 -3.12 6.27 3.57
N LEU A 177 -3.01 7.03 4.66
CA LEU A 177 -3.49 8.41 4.74
C LEU A 177 -2.67 9.37 3.85
N PHE A 178 -1.37 9.17 3.76
CA PHE A 178 -0.49 9.93 2.87
C PHE A 178 -0.94 9.78 1.41
N HIS A 179 -1.14 8.54 0.96
CA HIS A 179 -1.65 8.27 -0.39
C HIS A 179 -3.10 8.73 -0.59
N LEU A 180 -3.94 8.67 0.44
CA LEU A 180 -5.28 9.27 0.38
C LEU A 180 -5.19 10.79 0.15
N GLY A 181 -4.24 11.47 0.80
CA GLY A 181 -3.95 12.87 0.56
C GLY A 181 -3.66 13.13 -0.92
N ILE A 182 -2.76 12.35 -1.52
CA ILE A 182 -2.44 12.42 -2.95
C ILE A 182 -3.68 12.15 -3.82
N ALA A 183 -4.52 11.17 -3.48
CA ALA A 183 -5.75 10.89 -4.24
C ALA A 183 -6.69 12.10 -4.27
N LEU A 184 -6.84 12.76 -3.12
CA LEU A 184 -7.77 13.87 -2.94
C LEU A 184 -7.23 15.16 -3.56
N THR A 185 -5.92 15.43 -3.44
CA THR A 185 -5.34 16.67 -3.94
C THR A 185 -4.93 16.58 -5.41
N MET A 186 -4.48 15.41 -5.87
CA MET A 186 -3.94 15.24 -7.23
C MET A 186 -4.79 14.35 -8.15
N GLY A 187 -5.87 13.75 -7.66
CA GLY A 187 -6.77 12.93 -8.47
C GLY A 187 -6.19 11.58 -8.92
N LEU A 188 -5.03 11.18 -8.42
CA LEU A 188 -4.28 9.99 -8.85
C LEU A 188 -4.81 8.69 -8.20
N TRP A 189 -6.06 8.33 -8.48
CA TRP A 189 -6.72 7.16 -7.85
C TRP A 189 -6.10 5.81 -8.24
N SER A 190 -5.72 5.62 -9.50
CA SER A 190 -5.03 4.42 -10.00
C SER A 190 -3.75 4.17 -9.21
N PHE A 191 -2.87 5.17 -9.15
CA PHE A 191 -1.64 5.17 -8.37
C PHE A 191 -1.89 4.78 -6.91
N VAL A 192 -2.88 5.40 -6.27
CA VAL A 192 -3.15 5.19 -4.84
C VAL A 192 -3.60 3.76 -4.54
N PHE A 193 -4.42 3.14 -5.39
CA PHE A 193 -4.79 1.73 -5.21
C PHE A 193 -3.58 0.80 -5.32
N VAL A 194 -2.67 1.07 -6.26
CA VAL A 194 -1.42 0.30 -6.42
C VAL A 194 -0.53 0.48 -5.19
N MET A 195 -0.38 1.71 -4.69
CA MET A 195 0.46 1.99 -3.52
C MET A 195 -0.12 1.41 -2.23
N TRP A 196 -1.44 1.38 -2.06
CA TRP A 196 -2.07 0.69 -0.95
C TRP A 196 -1.84 -0.82 -1.00
N ALA A 197 -1.91 -1.44 -2.19
CA ALA A 197 -1.56 -2.84 -2.37
C ALA A 197 -0.07 -3.09 -2.04
N ALA A 198 0.82 -2.22 -2.51
CA ALA A 198 2.25 -2.26 -2.22
C ALA A 198 2.53 -2.18 -0.72
N LEU A 199 1.92 -1.22 -0.02
CA LEU A 199 2.03 -1.07 1.44
C LEU A 199 1.51 -2.30 2.19
N ALA A 200 0.42 -2.90 1.71
CA ALA A 200 -0.13 -4.11 2.31
C ALA A 200 0.84 -5.29 2.17
N LEU A 201 1.47 -5.47 1.01
CA LEU A 201 2.48 -6.52 0.80
C LEU A 201 3.75 -6.26 1.63
N TYR A 202 4.14 -5.00 1.74
CA TYR A 202 5.38 -4.54 2.35
C TYR A 202 5.37 -4.56 3.88
N LEU A 203 4.37 -3.90 4.49
CA LEU A 203 4.35 -3.60 5.93
C LEU A 203 3.57 -4.62 6.77
N ARG A 204 2.66 -5.39 6.19
CA ARG A 204 1.87 -6.38 6.94
C ARG A 204 2.58 -7.71 7.04
N ALA A 205 2.57 -8.31 8.22
CA ALA A 205 3.16 -9.63 8.43
C ALA A 205 2.25 -10.75 7.90
N GLU A 206 2.86 -11.91 7.64
CA GLU A 206 2.16 -13.14 7.30
C GLU A 206 1.26 -13.56 8.48
N GLY A 207 -0.05 -13.24 8.41
CA GLY A 207 -1.04 -13.62 9.42
C GLY A 207 -1.93 -12.49 9.93
N ASP A 208 -1.65 -11.22 9.59
CA ASP A 208 -2.35 -10.10 10.22
C ASP A 208 -3.73 -9.78 9.59
N PHE A 209 -4.12 -10.44 8.50
CA PHE A 209 -5.46 -10.26 7.89
C PHE A 209 -6.59 -10.79 8.81
N PRO A 210 -7.69 -10.04 8.96
CA PRO A 210 -8.13 -9.40 10.20
C PRO A 210 -8.40 -10.38 11.36
N ALA A 211 -7.36 -10.97 11.95
CA ALA A 211 -7.49 -11.66 13.23
C ALA A 211 -7.34 -10.69 14.41
N GLU A 212 -6.54 -9.63 14.26
CA GLU A 212 -6.17 -8.75 15.37
C GLU A 212 -7.29 -7.78 15.77
N TRP A 213 -7.96 -7.14 14.82
CA TRP A 213 -9.08 -6.21 15.10
C TRP A 213 -10.24 -6.88 15.84
N LEU A 214 -10.55 -8.15 15.50
CA LEU A 214 -11.57 -8.93 16.21
C LEU A 214 -11.09 -9.45 17.57
N SER A 215 -9.79 -9.76 17.70
CA SER A 215 -9.22 -10.24 18.96
C SER A 215 -9.09 -9.14 20.02
N ALA A 216 -8.82 -7.90 19.61
CA ALA A 216 -8.77 -6.74 20.49
C ALA A 216 -10.15 -6.46 21.11
N PHE A 217 -11.20 -6.52 20.30
CA PHE A 217 -12.59 -6.43 20.79
C PHE A 217 -12.98 -7.60 21.70
N ARG A 218 -12.54 -8.83 21.39
CA ARG A 218 -12.80 -10.02 22.22
C ARG A 218 -12.11 -9.95 23.60
N ARG A 219 -10.85 -9.48 23.67
CA ARG A 219 -10.10 -9.34 24.94
C ARG A 219 -10.66 -8.25 25.84
N SER A 220 -11.15 -7.15 25.26
CA SER A 220 -11.87 -6.10 26.00
C SER A 220 -13.19 -6.62 26.59
N ARG A 221 -13.93 -7.44 25.82
CA ARG A 221 -15.21 -8.01 26.24
C ARG A 221 -15.09 -9.16 27.24
N SER A 222 -13.98 -9.91 27.25
CA SER A 222 -13.72 -10.95 28.28
C SER A 222 -13.34 -10.32 29.62
N ARG A 223 -12.42 -9.35 29.62
CA ARG A 223 -12.00 -8.63 30.85
C ARG A 223 -13.15 -7.91 31.55
N SER A 224 -14.05 -7.29 30.77
CA SER A 224 -15.23 -6.60 31.32
C SER A 224 -16.32 -7.55 31.85
N ARG A 225 -16.39 -8.80 31.35
CA ARG A 225 -17.28 -9.85 31.89
C ARG A 225 -16.72 -10.47 33.17
N GLU A 226 -15.41 -10.66 33.24
CA GLU A 226 -14.71 -11.21 34.41
C GLU A 226 -14.76 -10.22 35.59
N ALA A 227 -14.53 -8.93 35.32
CA ALA A 227 -14.66 -7.87 36.33
C ALA A 227 -16.08 -7.76 36.90
N ARG A 228 -17.13 -7.92 36.07
CA ARG A 228 -18.53 -7.97 36.54
C ARG A 228 -18.84 -9.21 37.37
N ARG A 229 -18.29 -10.38 37.02
CA ARG A 229 -18.48 -11.60 37.81
C ARG A 229 -17.85 -11.50 39.20
N CYS A 230 -16.66 -10.91 39.31
CA CYS A 230 -16.01 -10.70 40.60
C CYS A 230 -16.72 -9.67 41.50
N SER A 231 -17.45 -8.69 40.93
CA SER A 231 -18.19 -7.72 41.74
C SER A 231 -19.52 -8.28 42.28
N VAL A 232 -20.19 -9.17 41.52
CA VAL A 232 -21.45 -9.80 41.95
C VAL A 232 -21.22 -10.90 43.00
N ALA A 233 -20.06 -11.56 43.00
CA ALA A 233 -19.74 -12.60 43.98
C ALA A 233 -19.26 -12.06 45.36
N ARG A 234 -19.19 -10.74 45.54
CA ARG A 234 -18.70 -10.08 46.77
C ARG A 234 -19.75 -9.19 47.46
N GLY A 235 -20.99 -9.20 46.99
CA GLY A 235 -22.15 -8.57 47.64
C GLY A 235 -23.16 -9.64 48.03
#